data_AF-A0A2S0XD14-F1
#
_entry.id   AF-A0A2S0XD14-F1
#
_cell.length_a   1.000
_cell.length_b   1.000
_cell.length_c   1.000
_cell.angle_alpha   90.00
_cell.angle_beta   90.00
_cell.angle_gamma   90.00
#
_symmetry.space_group_name_H-M   'P 1'
#
loop_
_entity.id
_entity.type
_entity.pdbx_description
1 polymer ?
#
loop_
_entity_poly.entity_id
_entity_poly.type
_entity_poly.pdbx_seq_one_letter_code
_entity_poly.pdbx_strand_id
1 'polypeptide(L)' 'MTKLKLSAIPDDKPVKITIELPAAVHRDLVAYAEVLGRETGQQVADPAKLITPMLARFMTTDRAFGRARRSPKSG' A
#
# COMPACT_ATOMS: atom_id res chain seq x y z
N MET A 1 -17.91 -25.41 -26.99
CA MET A 1 -17.29 -25.50 -25.64
C MET A 1 -16.69 -24.15 -25.30
N THR A 2 -17.21 -23.48 -24.28
CA THR A 2 -16.83 -22.11 -23.90
C THR A 2 -15.49 -22.13 -23.15
N LYS A 3 -14.44 -21.61 -23.79
CA LYS A 3 -13.12 -21.46 -23.17
C LYS A 3 -13.18 -20.31 -22.15
N LEU A 4 -12.90 -20.59 -20.89
CA LEU A 4 -12.82 -19.58 -19.84
C LEU A 4 -11.72 -18.56 -20.20
N LYS A 5 -12.02 -17.26 -20.09
CA LYS A 5 -11.12 -16.14 -20.42
C LYS A 5 -10.03 -15.91 -19.36
N LEU A 6 -10.06 -16.64 -18.25
CA LEU A 6 -9.06 -16.55 -17.20
C LEU A 6 -7.88 -17.47 -17.57
N SER A 7 -6.89 -16.90 -18.25
CA SER A 7 -5.70 -17.64 -18.73
C SER A 7 -4.68 -17.92 -17.63
N ALA A 8 -4.65 -17.10 -16.58
CA ALA A 8 -3.82 -17.31 -15.40
C ALA A 8 -4.39 -16.51 -14.21
N ILE A 9 -4.30 -17.09 -13.02
CA ILE A 9 -4.52 -16.37 -11.76
C ILE A 9 -3.24 -15.55 -11.50
N PRO A 10 -3.32 -14.24 -11.25
CA PRO A 10 -2.15 -13.45 -10.84
C PRO A 10 -1.48 -14.10 -9.62
N ASP A 11 -0.16 -14.29 -9.67
CA ASP A 11 0.62 -14.80 -8.54
C ASP A 11 0.80 -13.68 -7.50
N ASP A 12 -0.29 -13.33 -6.81
CA ASP A 12 -0.30 -12.35 -5.71
C ASP A 12 0.28 -12.96 -4.43
N LYS A 13 1.53 -13.44 -4.50
CA LYS A 13 2.22 -13.95 -3.30
C LYS A 13 2.50 -12.79 -2.34
N PRO A 14 1.90 -12.77 -1.14
CA PRO A 14 2.16 -11.72 -0.17
C PRO A 14 3.61 -11.83 0.33
N VAL A 15 4.34 -10.72 0.28
CA VAL A 15 5.67 -10.60 0.89
C VAL A 15 5.50 -10.07 2.30
N LYS A 16 5.95 -10.84 3.31
CA LYS A 16 5.99 -10.37 4.70
C LYS A 16 7.23 -9.51 4.93
N ILE A 17 7.03 -8.31 5.45
CA ILE A 17 8.09 -7.39 5.83
C ILE A 17 7.91 -7.05 7.30
N THR A 18 8.97 -7.22 8.10
CA THR A 18 9.02 -6.71 9.48
C THR A 18 9.58 -5.30 9.42
N ILE A 19 8.90 -4.34 10.05
CA ILE A 19 9.30 -2.93 10.08
C ILE A 19 9.42 -2.46 11.54
N GLU A 20 10.40 -1.62 11.79
CA GLU A 20 10.53 -0.89 13.05
C GLU A 20 10.18 0.58 12.80
N LEU A 21 9.29 1.13 13.63
CA LEU A 21 8.86 2.52 13.52
C LEU A 21 9.35 3.30 14.74
N PRO A 22 9.86 4.54 14.56
CA PRO A 22 10.04 5.44 15.68
C PRO A 22 8.72 5.61 16.44
N ALA A 23 8.79 5.68 17.78
CA ALA A 23 7.60 5.76 18.62
C ALA A 23 6.68 6.94 18.26
N ALA A 24 7.25 8.07 17.83
CA ALA A 24 6.47 9.22 17.35
C ALA A 24 5.63 8.87 16.11
N VAL A 25 6.24 8.22 15.11
CA VAL A 25 5.55 7.81 13.88
C VAL A 25 4.44 6.81 14.16
N HIS A 26 4.67 5.86 15.08
CA HIS A 26 3.60 4.94 15.49
C HIS A 26 2.42 5.67 16.12
N ARG A 27 2.67 6.65 17.02
CA ARG A 27 1.60 7.45 17.62
C ARG A 27 0.80 8.24 16.57
N ASP A 28 1.49 8.85 15.60
CA ASP A 28 0.84 9.58 14.52
C ASP A 28 0.00 8.65 13.64
N LEU A 29 0.48 7.42 13.39
CA LEU A 29 -0.27 6.40 12.64
C LEU A 29 -1.56 5.97 13.36
N VAL A 30 -1.51 5.80 14.69
CA VAL A 30 -2.69 5.51 15.51
C VAL A 30 -3.68 6.68 15.43
N ALA A 31 -3.21 7.92 15.62
CA ALA A 31 -4.07 9.10 15.54
C ALA A 31 -4.72 9.24 14.14
N TYR A 32 -3.95 8.97 13.07
CA TYR A 32 -4.47 8.96 11.71
C TYR A 32 -5.58 7.92 11.53
N ALA A 33 -5.40 6.70 12.07
CA ALA A 33 -6.39 5.63 12.01
C ALA A 33 -7.70 6.02 12.70
N GLU A 34 -7.62 6.72 13.83
CA GLU A 34 -8.80 7.24 14.53
C GLU A 34 -9.54 8.30 13.71
N VAL A 35 -8.82 9.27 13.16
CA VAL A 35 -9.42 10.34 12.33
C VAL A 35 -10.09 9.73 11.10
N LEU A 36 -9.38 8.85 10.38
CA LEU A 36 -9.94 8.17 9.21
C LEU A 36 -11.18 7.34 9.57
N GLY A 37 -11.17 6.67 10.73
CA GLY A 37 -12.33 5.88 11.15
C GLY A 37 -13.55 6.72 11.49
N ARG A 38 -13.35 7.93 12.03
CA ARG A 38 -14.42 8.91 12.23
C ARG A 38 -14.97 9.44 10.91
N GLU A 39 -14.11 9.73 9.94
CA GLU A 39 -14.51 10.25 8.62
C GLU A 39 -15.27 9.23 7.78
N THR A 40 -14.84 7.97 7.83
CA THR A 40 -15.42 6.88 7.01
C THR A 40 -16.56 6.13 7.71
N GLY A 41 -16.75 6.35 9.02
CA GLY A 41 -17.64 5.54 9.86
C GLY A 41 -17.17 4.09 10.05
N GLN A 42 -15.93 3.78 9.65
CA GLN A 42 -15.36 2.44 9.72
C GLN A 42 -14.13 2.44 10.63
N GLN A 43 -14.23 1.77 11.78
CA GLN A 43 -13.10 1.67 12.70
C GLN A 43 -11.91 0.94 12.06
N VAL A 44 -10.75 1.59 12.08
CA VAL A 44 -9.48 0.98 11.70
C VAL A 44 -8.87 0.33 12.96
N ALA A 45 -9.20 -0.95 13.19
CA ALA A 45 -8.78 -1.67 14.40
C ALA A 45 -7.26 -1.90 14.50
N ASP A 46 -6.56 -1.96 13.36
CA ASP A 46 -5.13 -2.15 13.29
C ASP A 46 -4.51 -1.05 12.41
N PRO A 47 -3.85 -0.04 13.02
CA PRO A 47 -3.21 1.06 12.29
C PRO A 47 -2.14 0.58 11.30
N ALA A 48 -1.51 -0.58 11.52
CA ALA A 48 -0.50 -1.11 10.61
C ALA A 48 -1.09 -1.47 9.23
N LYS A 49 -2.40 -1.76 9.16
CA LYS A 49 -3.09 -2.00 7.89
C LYS A 49 -3.14 -0.79 6.97
N LEU A 50 -2.89 0.42 7.50
CA LEU A 50 -2.81 1.64 6.70
C LEU A 50 -1.48 1.75 5.93
N ILE A 51 -0.43 1.07 6.39
CA ILE A 51 0.92 1.21 5.83
C ILE A 51 0.93 0.77 4.36
N THR A 52 0.33 -0.37 4.04
CA THR A 52 0.25 -0.87 2.66
C THR A 52 -0.44 0.10 1.70
N PRO A 53 -1.70 0.55 1.94
CA PRO A 53 -2.36 1.50 1.05
C PRO A 53 -1.69 2.88 1.03
N MET A 54 -1.10 3.33 2.15
CA MET A 54 -0.32 4.59 2.17
C MET A 54 0.92 4.50 1.28
N LEU A 55 1.70 3.42 1.38
CA LEU A 55 2.88 3.20 0.53
C LEU A 55 2.50 3.06 -0.95
N ALA A 56 1.43 2.33 -1.25
CA ALA A 56 0.92 2.20 -2.61
C ALA A 56 0.51 3.56 -3.19
N ARG A 57 -0.19 4.39 -2.39
CA ARG A 57 -0.59 5.74 -2.80
C ARG A 57 0.61 6.66 -2.97
N PHE A 58 1.60 6.58 -2.07
CA PHE A 58 2.86 7.33 -2.19
C PHE A 58 3.59 6.99 -3.51
N MET A 59 3.84 5.71 -3.78
CA MET A 59 4.51 5.27 -5.02
C MET A 59 3.72 5.66 -6.29
N THR A 60 2.39 5.66 -6.21
CA THR A 60 1.53 6.03 -7.34
C THR A 60 1.57 7.53 -7.62
N THR A 61 1.64 8.35 -6.57
CA THR A 61 1.56 9.81 -6.67
C THR A 61 2.91 10.47 -6.87
N ASP A 62 4.01 9.79 -6.52
CA ASP A 62 5.37 10.25 -6.78
C ASP A 62 5.69 10.18 -8.29
N ARG A 63 5.59 11.33 -8.96
CA ARG A 63 5.90 11.46 -10.39
C ARG A 63 7.38 11.26 -10.70
N ALA A 64 8.29 11.62 -9.79
CA ALA A 64 9.73 11.44 -9.99
C ALA A 64 10.07 9.95 -9.98
N PHE A 65 9.54 9.22 -8.99
CA PHE A 65 9.60 7.77 -8.95
C PHE A 65 8.98 7.13 -10.21
N GLY A 66 7.79 7.59 -10.60
CA GLY A 66 7.11 7.10 -11.80
C GLY A 66 7.91 7.30 -13.09
N ARG A 67 8.64 8.42 -13.23
CA ARG A 67 9.55 8.66 -14.36
C ARG A 67 10.78 7.74 -14.31
N ALA A 68 11.44 7.67 -13.15
CA ALA A 68 12.63 6.83 -12.97
C ALA A 68 12.35 5.35 -13.23
N ARG A 69 11.16 4.86 -12.83
CA ARG A 69 10.73 3.48 -13.07
C ARG A 69 10.46 3.17 -14.55
N ARG A 70 10.06 4.17 -15.35
CA ARG A 70 9.74 4.00 -16.78
C ARG A 70 10.95 4.13 -17.68
N SER A 71 12.02 4.79 -17.22
CA SER A 71 13.29 4.78 -17.94
C SER A 71 13.80 3.34 -17.97
N PRO A 72 13.81 2.67 -19.13
CA PRO A 72 14.62 1.47 -19.24
C PRO A 72 16.04 1.93 -18.94
N LYS A 73 16.77 1.21 -18.10
CA LYS A 73 18.22 1.31 -18.17
C LYS A 73 18.57 1.07 -19.63
N SER A 74 19.01 2.12 -20.32
CA SER A 74 19.77 2.00 -21.56
C SER A 74 21.00 1.17 -21.18
N GLY A 75 20.89 -0.14 -21.41
CA GLY A 75 21.97 -1.12 -21.31
C GLY A 75 22.01 -1.85 -22.63
#